data_AF-A0A1A0QJ48-F1
#
_entry.id   AF-A0A1A0QJ48-F1
#
_cell.length_a   1.000
_cell.length_b   1.000
_cell.length_c   1.000
_cell.angle_alpha   90.00
_cell.angle_beta   90.00
_cell.angle_gamma   90.00
#
_symmetry.space_group_name_H-M   'P 1'
#
loop_
_entity.id
_entity.type
_entity.pdbx_description
1 polymer ?
#
loop_
_entity_poly.entity_id
_entity_poly.type
_entity_poly.pdbx_seq_one_letter_code
_entity_poly.pdbx_strand_id
1 'polypeptide(L)'
;MADREAAGPQVLMLGWLTDLSGSVTASLRRAGIPVKHTHPPCARMPGRTRWHTTGSPAPPLSAAEIDSIESVITIFDGRSVRSRFGGRRTIAWHRRLRACENEACELATATALTVGARRVLLICDARRLPPGRRAIALRWTRGLAHRIGYECMVNGLPELAARYAVIDTDDDVRDVAAAAVSWHTGDAADRQRWPLHPVARSTGVMPASSVPHRNPQS
;
A
#
# COMPACT_ATOMS: atom_id res chain seq x y z
N MET A 1 12.92 34.81 -20.25
CA MET A 1 12.47 34.11 -19.03
C MET A 1 11.49 33.05 -19.48
N ALA A 2 11.92 31.79 -19.51
CA ALA A 2 11.04 30.69 -19.89
C ALA A 2 10.10 30.39 -18.72
N ASP A 3 8.80 30.52 -18.96
CA ASP A 3 7.76 29.98 -18.11
C ASP A 3 8.01 28.47 -18.00
N ARG A 4 8.61 28.04 -16.90
CA ARG A 4 8.57 26.63 -16.52
C ARG A 4 7.15 26.40 -16.07
N GLU A 5 6.32 25.90 -16.99
CA GLU A 5 5.08 25.22 -16.68
C GLU A 5 5.42 24.20 -15.59
N ALA A 6 5.13 24.54 -14.34
CA ALA A 6 5.46 23.72 -13.19
C ALA A 6 4.69 22.43 -13.39
N ALA A 7 5.42 21.33 -13.66
CA ALA A 7 4.81 20.02 -13.78
C ALA A 7 3.93 19.82 -12.54
N GLY A 8 2.61 19.69 -12.77
CA GLY A 8 1.65 19.52 -11.69
C GLY A 8 2.02 18.34 -10.78
N PRO A 9 1.47 18.27 -9.57
CA PRO A 9 1.87 17.28 -8.57
C PRO A 9 1.75 15.86 -9.15
N GLN A 10 2.84 15.10 -9.01
CA GLN A 10 3.00 13.76 -9.58
C GLN A 10 2.98 12.68 -8.49
N VAL A 11 2.75 11.45 -8.94
CA VAL A 11 2.83 10.24 -8.12
C VAL A 11 4.01 9.39 -8.57
N LEU A 12 4.83 8.95 -7.61
CA LEU A 12 5.80 7.88 -7.80
C LEU A 12 5.23 6.56 -7.27
N MET A 13 5.12 5.56 -8.14
CA MET A 13 4.56 4.25 -7.83
C MET A 13 5.64 3.17 -7.77
N LEU A 14 5.83 2.58 -6.58
CA LEU A 14 6.68 1.41 -6.33
C LEU A 14 5.83 0.14 -6.46
N GLY A 15 5.95 -0.61 -7.55
CA GLY A 15 5.05 -1.73 -7.77
C GLY A 15 5.32 -2.49 -9.05
N TRP A 16 4.91 -3.77 -9.10
CA TRP A 16 4.83 -4.49 -10.37
C TRP A 16 3.65 -3.97 -11.20
N LEU A 17 3.85 -3.88 -12.53
CA LEU A 17 2.78 -3.61 -13.48
C LEU A 17 1.79 -4.78 -13.49
N THR A 18 0.64 -4.58 -12.87
CA THR A 18 -0.43 -5.55 -12.62
C THR A 18 -1.79 -4.94 -12.89
N ASP A 19 -2.86 -5.74 -12.80
CA ASP A 19 -4.24 -5.26 -12.86
C ASP A 19 -4.50 -4.17 -11.81
N LEU A 20 -3.99 -4.35 -10.59
CA LEU A 20 -4.11 -3.37 -9.51
C LEU A 20 -3.37 -2.07 -9.82
N SER A 21 -2.07 -2.14 -10.14
CA SER A 21 -1.30 -0.93 -10.45
C SER A 21 -1.86 -0.22 -11.69
N GLY A 22 -2.36 -0.98 -12.67
CA GLY A 22 -3.05 -0.47 -13.85
C GLY A 22 -4.33 0.28 -13.51
N SER A 23 -5.16 -0.27 -12.62
CA SER A 23 -6.39 0.38 -12.14
C SER A 23 -6.09 1.70 -11.41
N VAL A 24 -5.13 1.69 -10.48
CA VAL A 24 -4.70 2.89 -9.75
C VAL A 24 -4.15 3.94 -10.72
N THR A 25 -3.30 3.53 -11.66
CA THR A 25 -2.72 4.42 -12.67
C THR A 25 -3.79 5.01 -13.59
N ALA A 26 -4.77 4.21 -14.01
CA ALA A 26 -5.87 4.68 -14.84
C ALA A 26 -6.76 5.69 -14.10
N SER A 27 -7.00 5.50 -12.80
CA SER A 27 -7.72 6.48 -11.98
C SER A 27 -6.96 7.80 -11.82
N LEU A 28 -5.65 7.74 -11.52
CA LEU A 28 -4.79 8.92 -11.41
C LEU A 28 -4.72 9.69 -12.74
N ARG A 29 -4.51 8.99 -13.86
CA ARG A 29 -4.47 9.62 -15.20
C ARG A 29 -5.79 10.28 -15.60
N ARG A 30 -6.93 9.66 -15.27
CA ARG A 30 -8.25 10.27 -15.51
C ARG A 30 -8.46 11.57 -14.74
N ALA A 31 -7.80 11.71 -13.58
CA ALA A 31 -7.78 12.93 -12.79
C ALA A 31 -6.66 13.91 -13.20
N GLY A 32 -5.94 13.65 -14.29
CA GLY A 32 -4.85 14.50 -14.76
C GLY A 32 -3.55 14.40 -13.94
N ILE A 33 -3.42 13.39 -13.08
CA ILE A 33 -2.25 13.21 -12.20
C ILE A 33 -1.21 12.32 -12.90
N PRO A 34 0.01 12.83 -13.20
CA PRO A 34 1.06 12.02 -13.80
C PRO A 34 1.56 10.93 -12.85
N VAL A 35 1.84 9.75 -13.39
CA VAL A 35 2.33 8.59 -12.62
C VAL A 35 3.65 8.11 -13.21
N LYS A 36 4.68 8.03 -12.37
CA LYS A 36 5.98 7.44 -12.68
C LYS A 36 6.07 6.08 -11.99
N HIS A 37 6.54 5.06 -12.70
CA HIS A 37 6.70 3.72 -12.13
C HIS A 37 8.17 3.43 -11.87
N THR A 38 8.42 2.73 -10.77
CA THR A 38 9.73 2.17 -10.45
C THR A 38 9.57 0.80 -9.79
N HIS A 39 10.70 0.14 -9.55
CA HIS A 39 10.74 -1.23 -9.07
C HIS A 39 10.07 -1.39 -7.69
N PRO A 40 9.39 -2.53 -7.45
CA PRO A 40 8.73 -2.79 -6.18
C PRO A 40 9.73 -3.12 -5.06
N PRO A 41 9.34 -2.91 -3.79
CA PRO A 41 10.12 -3.39 -2.66
C PRO A 41 10.24 -4.91 -2.65
N CYS A 42 11.29 -5.43 -2.02
CA CYS A 42 11.49 -6.86 -1.79
C CYS A 42 11.63 -7.69 -3.08
N ALA A 43 12.24 -7.12 -4.12
CA ALA A 43 12.53 -7.81 -5.38
C ALA A 43 13.54 -8.96 -5.21
N ARG A 44 14.32 -8.98 -4.12
CA ARG A 44 15.37 -9.97 -3.82
C ARG A 44 14.89 -11.20 -3.05
N MET A 45 13.63 -11.64 -3.22
CA MET A 45 13.20 -12.94 -2.69
C MET A 45 13.67 -14.07 -3.64
N PRO A 46 14.15 -15.22 -3.12
CA PRO A 46 14.72 -16.30 -3.92
C PRO A 46 13.61 -17.14 -4.57
N GLY A 47 12.90 -16.54 -5.51
CA GLY A 47 12.17 -17.25 -6.55
C GLY A 47 13.11 -17.34 -7.75
N ARG A 48 13.27 -18.56 -8.27
CA ARG A 48 14.20 -19.01 -9.35
C ARG A 48 14.01 -18.33 -10.71
N THR A 49 13.54 -17.11 -10.74
CA THR A 49 13.40 -16.28 -11.92
C THR A 49 14.44 -15.18 -11.86
N ARG A 50 15.64 -15.52 -12.31
CA ARG A 50 16.62 -14.57 -12.83
C ARG A 50 15.99 -13.96 -14.09
N TRP A 51 15.13 -12.96 -13.93
CA TRP A 51 14.66 -12.18 -15.08
C TRP A 51 15.63 -11.06 -15.35
N HIS A 52 15.91 -10.95 -16.64
CA HIS A 52 16.76 -9.97 -17.26
C HIS A 52 16.42 -8.57 -16.74
N THR A 53 17.39 -7.96 -16.08
CA THR A 53 17.62 -6.54 -16.24
C THR A 53 17.74 -6.31 -17.75
N THR A 54 16.65 -5.98 -18.44
CA THR A 54 16.78 -5.13 -19.63
C THR A 54 17.46 -3.89 -19.10
N GLY A 55 18.77 -3.78 -19.37
CA GLY A 55 19.67 -2.75 -18.87
C GLY A 55 19.35 -1.38 -19.46
N SER A 56 18.13 -0.92 -19.24
CA SER A 56 17.79 0.49 -19.31
C SER A 56 17.47 0.86 -17.87
N PRO A 57 18.43 1.43 -17.10
CA PRO A 57 18.05 2.13 -15.89
C PRO A 57 16.96 3.10 -16.31
N ALA A 58 15.79 3.06 -15.64
CA ALA A 58 14.82 4.14 -15.80
C ALA A 58 15.62 5.44 -15.66
N PRO A 59 15.54 6.37 -16.64
CA PRO A 59 16.37 7.55 -16.61
C PRO A 59 16.22 8.21 -15.23
N PRO A 60 17.33 8.59 -14.59
CA PRO A 60 17.27 9.21 -13.27
C PRO A 60 16.31 10.39 -13.35
N LEU A 61 15.38 10.47 -12.41
CA LEU A 61 14.42 11.57 -12.34
C LEU A 61 15.20 12.89 -12.33
N SER A 62 14.82 13.82 -13.20
CA SER A 62 15.40 15.17 -13.17
C SER A 62 15.02 15.88 -11.87
N ALA A 63 15.80 16.89 -11.45
CA ALA A 63 15.48 17.65 -10.24
C ALA A 63 14.05 18.22 -10.25
N ALA A 64 13.60 18.74 -11.39
CA ALA A 64 12.24 19.24 -11.54
C ALA A 64 11.17 18.14 -11.41
N GLU A 65 11.47 16.91 -11.85
CA GLU A 65 10.56 15.77 -11.63
C GLU A 65 10.53 15.36 -10.16
N ILE A 66 11.69 15.30 -9.51
CA ILE A 66 11.81 15.02 -8.07
C ILE A 66 10.98 16.01 -7.27
N ASP A 67 11.15 17.31 -7.51
CA ASP A 67 10.45 18.39 -6.80
C ASP A 67 8.93 18.38 -7.04
N SER A 68 8.47 17.76 -8.13
CA SER A 68 7.04 17.65 -8.47
C SER A 68 6.36 16.41 -7.89
N ILE A 69 7.09 15.45 -7.33
CA ILE A 69 6.49 14.23 -6.75
C ILE A 69 5.95 14.54 -5.36
N GLU A 70 4.62 14.66 -5.26
CA GLU A 70 3.97 14.95 -3.97
C GLU A 70 3.63 13.66 -3.19
N SER A 71 3.48 12.53 -3.89
CA SER A 71 3.04 11.28 -3.27
C SER A 71 3.80 10.06 -3.76
N VAL A 72 4.10 9.15 -2.82
CA VAL A 72 4.66 7.83 -3.09
C VAL A 72 3.60 6.76 -2.83
N ILE A 73 3.32 5.90 -3.80
CA ILE A 73 2.41 4.76 -3.66
C ILE A 73 3.21 3.47 -3.78
N THR A 74 3.15 2.62 -2.76
CA THR A 74 3.79 1.30 -2.75
C THR A 74 2.74 0.20 -2.87
N ILE A 75 2.84 -0.64 -3.88
CA ILE A 75 1.90 -1.72 -4.16
C ILE A 75 2.54 -3.09 -3.89
N PHE A 76 1.95 -3.85 -2.98
CA PHE A 76 2.16 -5.27 -2.82
C PHE A 76 1.07 -6.04 -3.57
N ASP A 77 1.35 -6.46 -4.80
CA ASP A 77 0.39 -7.16 -5.66
C ASP A 77 0.01 -8.56 -5.13
N GLY A 78 -1.07 -9.14 -5.66
CA GLY A 78 -1.61 -10.41 -5.17
C GLY A 78 -0.65 -11.60 -5.31
N ARG A 79 0.28 -11.61 -6.27
CA ARG A 79 1.32 -12.65 -6.38
C ARG A 79 2.37 -12.46 -5.29
N SER A 80 2.83 -11.22 -5.09
CA SER A 80 3.76 -10.81 -4.05
C SER A 80 3.22 -11.14 -2.65
N VAL A 81 1.95 -10.80 -2.39
CA VAL A 81 1.23 -11.06 -1.15
C VAL A 81 0.99 -12.57 -0.96
N ARG A 82 0.53 -13.29 -1.98
CA ARG A 82 0.34 -14.75 -1.89
C ARG A 82 1.64 -15.49 -1.57
N SER A 83 2.74 -15.12 -2.21
CA SER A 83 4.07 -15.70 -1.93
C SER A 83 4.49 -15.48 -0.47
N ARG A 84 4.20 -14.29 0.06
CA ARG A 84 4.54 -13.93 1.44
C ARG A 84 3.64 -14.57 2.46
N PHE A 85 2.32 -14.56 2.28
CA PHE A 85 1.39 -14.92 3.36
C PHE A 85 0.71 -16.28 3.17
N GLY A 86 0.80 -16.89 1.99
CA GLY A 86 0.15 -18.15 1.64
C GLY A 86 0.86 -19.42 2.12
N GLY A 87 2.12 -19.32 2.54
CA GLY A 87 2.94 -20.47 2.97
C GLY A 87 2.69 -20.96 4.42
N ARG A 88 3.35 -22.06 4.80
CA ARG A 88 3.36 -22.57 6.18
C ARG A 88 4.01 -21.55 7.13
N ARG A 89 3.46 -21.39 8.34
CA ARG A 89 3.96 -20.46 9.37
C ARG A 89 5.13 -21.09 10.11
N THR A 90 6.33 -20.97 9.54
CA THR A 90 7.58 -21.41 10.17
C THR A 90 8.36 -20.22 10.74
N ILE A 91 9.41 -20.48 11.54
CA ILE A 91 10.34 -19.44 11.99
C ILE A 91 11.00 -18.73 10.79
N ALA A 92 11.38 -19.50 9.76
CA ALA A 92 11.93 -18.96 8.52
C ALA A 92 10.94 -18.04 7.80
N TRP A 93 9.64 -18.37 7.84
CA TRP A 93 8.58 -17.50 7.30
C TRP A 93 8.50 -16.17 8.05
N HIS A 94 8.51 -16.17 9.38
CA HIS A 94 8.55 -14.93 10.18
C HIS A 94 9.78 -14.07 9.86
N ARG A 95 10.98 -14.69 9.80
CA ARG A 95 12.22 -13.99 9.48
C ARG A 95 12.16 -13.33 8.10
N ARG A 96 11.66 -14.05 7.09
CA ARG A 96 11.47 -13.52 5.73
C ARG A 96 10.47 -12.36 5.69
N LEU A 97 9.37 -12.47 6.43
CA LEU A 97 8.38 -11.41 6.49
C LEU A 97 8.93 -10.14 7.16
N ARG A 98 9.71 -10.30 8.24
CA ARG A 98 10.42 -9.18 8.89
C ARG A 98 11.50 -8.56 8.00
N ALA A 99 12.26 -9.38 7.28
CA ALA A 99 13.26 -8.87 6.34
C ALA A 99 12.61 -8.03 5.23
N CYS A 100 11.49 -8.49 4.67
CA CYS A 100 10.76 -7.70 3.68
C CYS A 100 10.09 -6.45 4.29
N GLU A 101 9.61 -6.52 5.53
CA GLU A 101 9.12 -5.33 6.24
C GLU A 101 10.22 -4.27 6.38
N ASN A 102 11.44 -4.67 6.74
CA ASN A 102 12.58 -3.77 6.83
C ASN A 102 12.94 -3.18 5.47
N GLU A 103 13.09 -4.01 4.43
CA GLU A 103 13.44 -3.56 3.07
C GLU A 103 12.37 -2.64 2.49
N ALA A 104 11.08 -2.95 2.68
CA ALA A 104 10.00 -2.10 2.22
C ALA A 104 9.94 -0.77 2.99
N CYS A 105 10.20 -0.79 4.29
CA CYS A 105 10.28 0.42 5.10
C CYS A 105 11.43 1.31 4.64
N GLU A 106 12.63 0.75 4.52
CA GLU A 106 13.83 1.46 4.08
C GLU A 106 13.63 2.06 2.69
N LEU A 107 13.15 1.28 1.72
CA LEU A 107 12.91 1.76 0.36
C LEU A 107 11.86 2.89 0.33
N ALA A 108 10.73 2.70 0.99
CA ALA A 108 9.66 3.70 1.00
C ALA A 108 10.09 5.00 1.69
N THR A 109 10.77 4.90 2.83
CA THR A 109 11.31 6.06 3.56
C THR A 109 12.39 6.77 2.74
N ALA A 110 13.39 6.05 2.23
CA ALA A 110 14.46 6.65 1.42
C ALA A 110 13.91 7.32 0.15
N THR A 111 12.93 6.68 -0.50
CA THR A 111 12.25 7.26 -1.65
C THR A 111 11.52 8.54 -1.27
N ALA A 112 10.71 8.50 -0.20
CA ALA A 112 9.96 9.67 0.26
C ALA A 112 10.87 10.84 0.61
N LEU A 113 11.99 10.58 1.28
CA LEU A 113 13.01 11.58 1.60
C LEU A 113 13.67 12.16 0.35
N THR A 114 14.03 11.30 -0.60
CA THR A 114 14.68 11.70 -1.86
C THR A 114 13.80 12.62 -2.69
N VAL A 115 12.49 12.36 -2.72
CA VAL A 115 11.52 13.15 -3.49
C VAL A 115 10.80 14.22 -2.69
N GLY A 116 11.13 14.41 -1.40
CA GLY A 116 10.43 15.35 -0.53
C GLY A 116 8.90 15.10 -0.44
N ALA A 117 8.48 13.83 -0.55
CA ALA A 117 7.06 13.49 -0.66
C ALA A 117 6.29 13.93 0.60
N ARG A 118 5.07 14.41 0.40
CA ARG A 118 4.16 14.80 1.49
C ARG A 118 3.25 13.66 1.92
N ARG A 119 3.08 12.64 1.05
CA ARG A 119 2.16 11.53 1.29
C ARG A 119 2.77 10.20 0.88
N VAL A 120 2.55 9.18 1.69
CA VAL A 120 2.88 7.79 1.38
C VAL A 120 1.64 6.93 1.52
N LEU A 121 1.35 6.11 0.51
CA LEU A 121 0.24 5.16 0.52
C LEU A 121 0.74 3.74 0.26
N LEU A 122 0.43 2.81 1.17
CA LEU A 122 0.66 1.38 0.96
C LEU A 122 -0.62 0.68 0.49
N ILE A 123 -0.55 -0.10 -0.58
CA ILE A 123 -1.67 -0.91 -1.05
C ILE A 123 -1.27 -2.38 -1.03
N CYS A 124 -2.07 -3.21 -0.36
CA CYS A 124 -1.83 -4.65 -0.23
C CYS A 124 -2.99 -5.44 -0.87
N ASP A 125 -2.70 -6.23 -1.91
CA ASP A 125 -3.68 -7.07 -2.58
C ASP A 125 -3.80 -8.44 -1.89
N ALA A 126 -4.79 -8.57 -1.02
CA ALA A 126 -5.07 -9.76 -0.22
C ALA A 126 -6.20 -10.64 -0.79
N ARG A 127 -6.73 -10.31 -1.97
CA ARG A 127 -7.86 -11.02 -2.63
C ARG A 127 -7.66 -12.54 -2.67
N ARG A 128 -6.42 -12.95 -2.98
CA ARG A 128 -6.01 -14.35 -3.17
C ARG A 128 -5.61 -15.08 -1.88
N LEU A 129 -5.76 -14.45 -0.72
CA LEU A 129 -5.46 -15.06 0.57
C LEU A 129 -6.70 -15.65 1.24
N PRO A 130 -6.58 -16.76 1.99
CA PRO A 130 -7.64 -17.19 2.91
C PRO A 130 -7.93 -16.14 4.00
N PRO A 131 -9.15 -16.09 4.58
CA PRO A 131 -9.53 -15.05 5.55
C PRO A 131 -8.55 -14.85 6.72
N GLY A 132 -8.09 -15.94 7.34
CA GLY A 132 -7.12 -15.85 8.45
C GLY A 132 -5.76 -15.29 8.02
N ARG A 133 -5.38 -15.42 6.74
CA ARG A 133 -4.15 -14.84 6.18
C ARG A 133 -4.34 -13.38 5.76
N ARG A 134 -5.55 -12.98 5.33
CA ARG A 134 -5.89 -11.57 5.08
C ARG A 134 -5.72 -10.74 6.35
N ALA A 135 -6.20 -11.23 7.50
CA ALA A 135 -6.01 -10.54 8.78
C ALA A 135 -4.53 -10.34 9.16
N ILE A 136 -3.64 -11.26 8.76
CA ILE A 136 -2.19 -11.12 8.97
C ILE A 136 -1.61 -10.07 8.03
N ALA A 137 -1.95 -10.12 6.74
CA ALA A 137 -1.53 -9.14 5.75
C ALA A 137 -1.99 -7.72 6.13
N LEU A 138 -3.20 -7.60 6.68
CA LEU A 138 -3.75 -6.37 7.24
C LEU A 138 -2.89 -5.79 8.36
N ARG A 139 -2.63 -6.59 9.41
CA ARG A 139 -1.80 -6.15 10.54
C ARG A 139 -0.39 -5.79 10.10
N TRP A 140 0.18 -6.55 9.18
CA TRP A 140 1.49 -6.29 8.61
C TRP A 140 1.54 -4.96 7.85
N THR A 141 0.57 -4.72 6.96
CA THR A 141 0.51 -3.49 6.14
C THR A 141 0.28 -2.26 7.02
N ARG A 142 -0.60 -2.36 8.02
CA ARG A 142 -0.84 -1.30 9.01
C ARG A 142 0.43 -0.97 9.80
N GLY A 143 1.14 -1.99 10.30
CA GLY A 143 2.39 -1.82 11.04
C GLY A 143 3.46 -1.15 10.18
N LEU A 144 3.59 -1.58 8.93
CA LEU A 144 4.53 -0.99 7.98
C LEU A 144 4.23 0.48 7.68
N ALA A 145 2.95 0.85 7.46
CA ALA A 145 2.57 2.25 7.24
C ALA A 145 2.91 3.14 8.44
N HIS A 146 2.63 2.66 9.65
CA HIS A 146 2.98 3.38 10.87
C HIS A 146 4.49 3.57 11.00
N ARG A 147 5.26 2.51 10.73
CA ARG A 147 6.72 2.57 10.80
C ARG A 147 7.29 3.55 9.77
N ILE A 148 6.84 3.51 8.52
CA ILE A 148 7.27 4.47 7.49
C ILE A 148 6.96 5.91 7.93
N GLY A 149 5.75 6.17 8.44
CA GLY A 149 5.39 7.49 8.95
C GLY A 149 6.32 7.97 10.07
N TYR A 150 6.63 7.08 11.03
CA TYR A 150 7.59 7.36 12.10
C TYR A 150 9.00 7.64 11.58
N GLU A 151 9.53 6.80 10.69
CA GLU A 151 10.87 6.96 10.12
C GLU A 151 10.96 8.25 9.30
N CYS A 152 9.97 8.57 8.47
CA CYS A 152 9.95 9.83 7.73
C CYS A 152 9.91 11.05 8.66
N MET A 153 9.12 11.01 9.73
CA MET A 153 9.04 12.08 10.72
C MET A 153 10.40 12.34 11.38
N VAL A 154 11.08 11.29 11.84
CA VAL A 154 12.41 11.39 12.48
C VAL A 154 13.49 11.85 11.49
N ASN A 155 13.38 11.51 10.22
CA ASN A 155 14.39 11.80 9.20
C ASN A 155 14.14 13.10 8.41
N GLY A 156 13.24 13.99 8.87
CA GLY A 156 13.10 15.34 8.31
C GLY A 156 11.85 15.60 7.46
N LEU A 157 10.85 14.70 7.49
CA LEU A 157 9.53 14.91 6.89
C LEU A 157 8.42 14.86 7.96
N PRO A 158 8.35 15.84 8.89
CA PRO A 158 7.41 15.82 10.01
C PRO A 158 5.94 15.95 9.60
N GLU A 159 5.67 16.53 8.43
CA GLU A 159 4.31 16.69 7.90
C GLU A 159 3.86 15.54 6.99
N LEU A 160 4.71 14.53 6.79
CA LEU A 160 4.38 13.41 5.90
C LEU A 160 3.21 12.61 6.45
N ALA A 161 2.21 12.39 5.61
CA ALA A 161 1.08 11.55 5.95
C ALA A 161 1.23 10.15 5.34
N ALA A 162 1.30 9.13 6.19
CA ALA A 162 1.35 7.72 5.78
C ALA A 162 0.00 7.02 5.95
N ARG A 163 -0.50 6.37 4.91
CA ARG A 163 -1.78 5.62 4.90
C ARG A 163 -1.62 4.24 4.27
N TYR A 164 -2.63 3.40 4.44
CA TYR A 164 -2.67 2.07 3.85
C TYR A 164 -4.08 1.62 3.43
N ALA A 165 -4.14 0.77 2.41
CA ALA A 165 -5.32 0.02 1.98
C ALA A 165 -4.98 -1.48 1.87
N VAL A 166 -5.97 -2.33 2.17
CA VAL A 166 -5.90 -3.77 1.92
C VAL A 166 -7.13 -4.18 1.13
N ILE A 167 -6.91 -4.82 -0.01
CA ILE A 167 -7.93 -5.21 -0.98
C ILE A 167 -8.27 -6.69 -0.71
N ASP A 168 -9.53 -6.97 -0.39
CA ASP A 168 -10.02 -8.33 -0.12
C ASP A 168 -10.87 -8.87 -1.27
N THR A 169 -11.49 -7.99 -2.07
CA THR A 169 -12.36 -8.32 -3.20
C THR A 169 -11.95 -7.59 -4.48
N ASP A 170 -12.43 -8.04 -5.63
CA ASP A 170 -12.22 -7.35 -6.90
C ASP A 170 -12.91 -5.98 -6.95
N ASP A 171 -14.04 -5.82 -6.25
CA ASP A 171 -14.75 -4.54 -6.12
C ASP A 171 -13.89 -3.51 -5.37
N ASP A 172 -13.15 -3.94 -4.34
CA ASP A 172 -12.24 -3.07 -3.58
C ASP A 172 -11.15 -2.45 -4.46
N VAL A 173 -10.78 -3.07 -5.59
CA VAL A 173 -9.76 -2.53 -6.51
C VAL A 173 -10.20 -1.19 -7.08
N ARG A 174 -11.48 -1.06 -7.44
CA ARG A 174 -12.02 0.19 -7.99
C ARG A 174 -12.09 1.26 -6.90
N ASP A 175 -12.55 0.90 -5.72
CA ASP A 175 -12.70 1.81 -4.59
C ASP A 175 -11.34 2.33 -4.10
N VAL A 176 -10.34 1.45 -3.97
CA VAL A 176 -8.97 1.84 -3.62
C VAL A 176 -8.34 2.71 -4.72
N ALA A 177 -8.57 2.40 -5.99
CA ALA A 177 -8.05 3.21 -7.09
C ALA A 177 -8.66 4.63 -7.10
N ALA A 178 -9.95 4.77 -6.79
CA ALA A 178 -10.59 6.07 -6.65
C ALA A 178 -10.08 6.82 -5.41
N ALA A 179 -9.98 6.15 -4.26
CA ALA A 179 -9.49 6.76 -3.03
C ALA A 179 -8.01 7.17 -3.12
N ALA A 180 -7.19 6.49 -3.94
CA ALA A 180 -5.81 6.91 -4.20
C ALA A 180 -5.73 8.30 -4.84
N VAL A 181 -6.73 8.68 -5.67
CA VAL A 181 -6.85 10.03 -6.24
C VAL A 181 -7.15 11.04 -5.14
N SER A 182 -8.23 10.81 -4.37
CA SER A 182 -8.64 11.70 -3.27
C SER A 182 -7.56 11.86 -2.20
N TRP A 183 -6.81 10.78 -1.94
CA TRP A 183 -5.66 10.81 -1.05
C TRP A 183 -4.54 11.70 -1.59
N HIS A 184 -4.23 11.59 -2.88
CA HIS A 184 -3.20 12.40 -3.52
C HIS A 184 -3.58 13.89 -3.51
N THR A 185 -4.82 14.24 -3.86
CA THR A 185 -5.31 15.63 -3.87
C THR A 185 -5.43 16.24 -2.48
N GLY A 186 -5.42 15.42 -1.43
CA GLY A 186 -5.49 15.89 -0.04
C GLY A 186 -6.90 16.30 0.40
N ASP A 187 -7.93 15.83 -0.29
CA ASP A 187 -9.32 16.17 0.03
C ASP A 187 -9.68 15.77 1.48
N ALA A 188 -9.96 16.79 2.30
CA ALA A 188 -10.16 16.65 3.75
C ALA A 188 -11.35 15.75 4.11
N ALA A 189 -12.37 15.68 3.24
CA ALA A 189 -13.54 14.81 3.40
C ALA A 189 -13.17 13.32 3.45
N ASP A 190 -12.04 12.92 2.84
CA ASP A 190 -11.64 11.52 2.74
C ASP A 190 -10.69 11.08 3.86
N ARG A 191 -10.29 11.98 4.78
CA ARG A 191 -9.45 11.65 5.95
C ARG A 191 -10.09 10.57 6.84
N GLN A 192 -11.41 10.45 6.84
CA GLN A 192 -12.18 9.43 7.57
C GLN A 192 -12.35 8.10 6.81
N ARG A 193 -12.08 8.07 5.50
CA ARG A 193 -12.23 6.86 4.66
C ARG A 193 -11.03 5.91 4.73
N TRP A 194 -9.96 6.33 5.41
CA TRP A 194 -8.70 5.60 5.54
C TRP A 194 -8.47 5.14 6.97
N PRO A 195 -8.21 3.84 7.22
CA PRO A 195 -7.95 2.79 6.23
C PRO A 195 -9.21 2.31 5.50
N LEU A 196 -9.09 2.05 4.19
CA LEU A 196 -10.09 1.25 3.47
C LEU A 196 -9.97 -0.19 3.97
N HIS A 197 -10.81 -0.52 4.94
CA HIS A 197 -11.14 -1.89 5.30
C HIS A 197 -12.47 -2.24 4.62
N PRO A 198 -12.60 -3.44 4.02
CA PRO A 198 -13.94 -3.95 3.80
C PRO A 198 -14.58 -4.09 5.18
N VAL A 199 -15.75 -3.46 5.35
CA VAL A 199 -16.69 -3.87 6.39
C VAL A 199 -16.92 -5.35 6.11
N ALA A 200 -16.44 -6.23 6.99
CA ALA A 200 -16.90 -7.59 6.99
C ALA A 200 -18.43 -7.50 7.03
N ARG A 201 -19.11 -7.85 5.92
CA ARG A 201 -20.53 -8.14 5.98
C ARG A 201 -20.64 -9.30 6.95
N SER A 202 -20.88 -8.94 8.21
CA SER A 202 -21.33 -9.80 9.29
C SER A 202 -22.44 -10.66 8.70
N THR A 203 -22.11 -11.90 8.37
CA THR A 203 -23.09 -12.94 8.20
C THR A 203 -23.61 -13.21 9.60
N GLY A 204 -24.75 -12.59 9.91
CA GLY A 204 -25.66 -12.94 11.00
C GLY A 204 -25.02 -13.32 12.33
N VAL A 205 -24.58 -12.34 13.12
CA VAL A 205 -24.61 -12.50 14.58
C VAL A 205 -26.07 -12.36 14.99
N MET A 206 -26.77 -13.49 15.09
CA MET A 206 -27.98 -13.59 15.91
C MET A 206 -27.62 -13.11 17.32
N PRO A 207 -28.37 -12.18 17.93
CA PRO A 207 -28.15 -11.84 19.32
C PRO A 207 -28.46 -13.09 20.14
N ALA A 208 -27.44 -13.60 20.83
CA ALA A 208 -27.65 -14.55 21.91
C ALA A 208 -28.51 -13.84 22.97
N SER A 209 -29.79 -14.18 22.98
CA SER A 209 -30.73 -13.79 24.03
C SER A 209 -30.29 -14.47 25.32
N SER A 210 -29.68 -13.69 26.20
CA SER A 210 -29.42 -14.08 27.59
C SER A 210 -30.73 -14.05 28.36
N VAL A 211 -31.52 -15.13 28.29
CA VAL A 211 -32.57 -15.41 29.26
C VAL A 211 -31.99 -16.37 30.31
N PRO A 212 -31.94 -16.00 31.60
CA PRO A 212 -31.50 -16.91 32.64
C PRO A 212 -32.49 -18.07 32.77
N HIS A 213 -32.02 -19.29 32.62
CA HIS A 213 -32.78 -20.50 32.91
C HIS A 213 -32.98 -20.58 34.44
N ARG A 214 -34.22 -20.36 34.89
CA ARG A 214 -34.63 -20.56 36.28
C ARG A 214 -34.86 -22.06 36.46
N ASN A 215 -33.98 -22.75 37.18
CA ASN A 215 -34.21 -24.15 37.57
C ASN A 215 -35.45 -24.21 38.47
N PRO A 216 -36.42 -25.11 38.20
CA PRO A 216 -37.46 -25.42 39.17
C PRO A 216 -36.86 -26.32 40.24
N GLN A 217 -36.94 -25.88 41.48
CA GLN A 217 -36.74 -26.73 42.65
C GLN A 217 -37.90 -27.73 42.73
N SER A 218 -37.58 -28.98 43.01
CA SER A 218 -38.46 -30.00 43.59
C SER A 218 -37.67 -30.72 44.67
#